data_AF-A0A1J5K8B9-F1
#
_entry.id   AF-A0A1J5K8B9-F1
#
_cell.length_a   1.000
_cell.length_b   1.000
_cell.length_c   1.000
_cell.angle_alpha   90.00
_cell.angle_beta   90.00
_cell.angle_gamma   90.00
#
_symmetry.space_group_name_H-M   'P 1'
#
loop_
_entity.id
_entity.type
_entity.pdbx_description
1 polymer ?
#
loop_
_entity_poly.entity_id
_entity_poly.type
_entity_poly.pdbx_seq_one_letter_code
_entity_poly.pdbx_strand_id
1 'polypeptide(L)'
;MKKIIIITSLLFTALACTEKGPSMEGKWKVLSSHYKATYEVTEENDSIKAKALYYNDGTTILRASDGKDYYLFKKPIINKATSETTNHKAPKKNIGLDLVHKDTLKVTTYIMHSPLTETWVRTK
;
A
#
# COMPACT_ATOMS: atom_id res chain seq x y z
N MET A 1 -23.89 59.17 -26.67
CA MET A 1 -22.55 59.02 -26.05
C MET A 1 -22.57 57.78 -25.17
N LYS A 2 -21.51 56.96 -25.31
CA LYS A 2 -21.02 55.88 -24.43
C LYS A 2 -21.94 54.65 -24.21
N LYS A 3 -21.63 53.61 -25.00
CA LYS A 3 -21.85 52.19 -24.71
C LYS A 3 -21.16 51.83 -23.39
N ILE A 4 -21.85 51.12 -22.49
CA ILE A 4 -21.18 50.34 -21.45
C ILE A 4 -21.71 48.91 -21.55
N ILE A 5 -20.86 48.08 -22.12
CA ILE A 5 -20.97 46.62 -22.19
C ILE A 5 -20.42 46.11 -20.86
N ILE A 6 -21.23 45.43 -20.04
CA ILE A 6 -20.73 44.72 -18.84
C ILE A 6 -20.49 43.27 -19.24
N ILE A 7 -19.23 42.99 -19.58
CA ILE A 7 -18.66 41.67 -19.85
C ILE A 7 -18.17 41.06 -18.53
N THR A 8 -18.48 39.76 -18.37
CA THR A 8 -17.85 38.76 -17.49
C THR A 8 -17.84 38.97 -15.97
N SER A 9 -18.50 38.03 -15.29
CA SER A 9 -17.85 37.32 -14.19
C SER A 9 -18.02 35.82 -14.45
N LEU A 10 -17.11 35.29 -15.26
CA LEU A 10 -16.96 33.86 -15.49
C LEU A 10 -16.55 33.22 -14.16
N LEU A 11 -17.47 32.44 -13.58
CA LEU A 11 -17.30 31.68 -12.35
C LEU A 11 -16.16 30.68 -12.56
N PHE A 12 -14.94 31.07 -12.19
CA PHE A 12 -13.77 30.20 -12.23
C PHE A 12 -13.83 29.27 -11.00
N THR A 13 -14.67 28.24 -11.07
CA THR A 13 -14.60 27.12 -10.12
C THR A 13 -13.32 26.37 -10.43
N ALA A 14 -12.23 26.79 -9.80
CA ALA A 14 -10.99 26.02 -9.74
C ALA A 14 -11.31 24.69 -9.06
N LEU A 15 -11.46 23.65 -9.87
CA LEU A 15 -11.36 22.26 -9.46
C LEU A 15 -9.96 22.09 -8.87
N ALA A 16 -9.82 22.34 -7.57
CA ALA A 16 -8.67 21.89 -6.80
C ALA A 16 -8.76 20.36 -6.78
N CYS A 17 -8.20 19.75 -7.82
CA CYS A 17 -7.88 18.34 -7.83
C CYS A 17 -6.76 18.17 -6.80
N THR A 18 -7.11 17.95 -5.53
CA THR A 18 -6.14 17.55 -4.52
C THR A 18 -5.57 16.23 -4.98
N GLU A 19 -4.35 16.25 -5.54
CA GLU A 19 -3.63 15.03 -5.85
C GLU A 19 -3.53 14.22 -4.55
N LYS A 20 -4.27 13.11 -4.50
CA LYS A 20 -4.16 12.16 -3.40
C LYS A 20 -2.69 11.73 -3.39
N GLY A 21 -2.03 11.90 -2.24
CA GLY A 21 -0.63 11.51 -2.07
C GLY A 21 -0.40 10.05 -2.52
N PRO A 22 0.87 9.67 -2.77
CA PRO A 22 1.17 8.35 -3.31
C PRO A 22 0.59 7.24 -2.42
N SER A 23 -0.31 6.42 -2.98
CA SER A 23 -1.01 5.34 -2.27
C SER A 23 -0.16 4.06 -2.24
N MET A 24 -0.19 3.33 -1.13
CA MET A 24 0.44 1.99 -1.05
C MET A 24 -0.36 0.92 -1.80
N GLU A 25 -1.64 1.18 -2.09
CA GLU A 25 -2.51 0.24 -2.80
C GLU A 25 -2.01 -0.04 -4.21
N GLY A 26 -2.17 -1.29 -4.66
CA GLY A 26 -1.85 -1.72 -6.02
C GLY A 26 -1.10 -3.04 -6.06
N LYS A 27 -0.61 -3.39 -7.25
CA LYS A 27 0.11 -4.63 -7.49
C LYS A 27 1.62 -4.40 -7.39
N TRP A 28 2.28 -5.30 -6.69
CA TRP A 28 3.67 -5.17 -6.31
C TRP A 28 4.41 -6.47 -6.56
N LYS A 29 5.50 -6.41 -7.31
CA LYS A 29 6.40 -7.54 -7.55
C LYS A 29 7.58 -7.46 -6.60
N VAL A 30 7.89 -8.56 -5.93
CA VAL A 30 9.07 -8.65 -5.07
C VAL A 30 10.34 -8.70 -5.92
N LEU A 31 11.32 -7.85 -5.60
CA LEU A 31 12.68 -7.98 -6.12
C LEU A 31 13.45 -8.99 -5.27
N SER A 32 13.52 -10.21 -5.77
CA SER A 32 14.28 -11.29 -5.14
C SER A 32 14.95 -12.15 -6.21
N SER A 33 16.17 -12.60 -5.93
CA SER A 33 16.88 -13.62 -6.69
C SER A 33 16.50 -15.04 -6.28
N HIS A 34 15.85 -15.21 -5.13
CA HIS A 34 15.60 -16.51 -4.51
C HIS A 34 14.21 -17.07 -4.82
N TYR A 35 13.22 -16.19 -4.99
CA TYR A 35 11.85 -16.58 -5.26
C TYR A 35 11.14 -15.51 -6.09
N LYS A 36 9.97 -15.86 -6.62
CA LYS A 36 9.14 -14.95 -7.41
C LYS A 36 7.82 -14.75 -6.69
N ALA A 37 7.46 -13.51 -6.41
CA ALA A 37 6.13 -13.22 -5.89
C ALA A 37 5.59 -11.89 -6.42
N THR A 38 4.27 -11.87 -6.54
CA THR A 38 3.48 -10.67 -6.83
C THR A 38 2.33 -10.61 -5.84
N TYR A 39 2.20 -9.47 -5.16
CA TYR A 39 1.15 -9.21 -4.19
C TYR A 39 0.26 -8.07 -4.65
N GLU A 40 -1.02 -8.15 -4.31
CA GLU A 40 -1.94 -7.02 -4.35
C GLU A 40 -2.09 -6.46 -2.94
N VAL A 41 -1.71 -5.19 -2.79
CA VAL A 41 -1.86 -4.43 -1.55
C VAL A 41 -3.16 -3.65 -1.60
N THR A 42 -4.02 -3.84 -0.61
CA THR A 42 -5.30 -3.13 -0.48
C THR A 42 -5.47 -2.55 0.92
N GLU A 43 -6.10 -1.37 1.01
CA GLU A 43 -6.55 -0.78 2.26
C GLU A 43 -8.06 -0.94 2.37
N GLU A 44 -8.52 -1.71 3.37
CA GLU A 44 -9.93 -1.99 3.61
C GLU A 44 -10.22 -2.00 5.10
N ASN A 45 -11.29 -1.31 5.54
CA ASN A 45 -11.80 -1.36 6.92
C ASN A 45 -10.69 -1.14 7.97
N ASP A 46 -9.93 -0.05 7.84
CA ASP A 46 -8.80 0.29 8.71
C ASP A 46 -7.73 -0.81 8.79
N SER A 47 -7.59 -1.62 7.73
CA SER A 47 -6.57 -2.64 7.63
C SER A 47 -5.88 -2.61 6.27
N ILE A 48 -4.57 -2.84 6.28
CA ILE A 48 -3.78 -3.04 5.06
C ILE A 48 -3.43 -4.52 4.93
N LYS A 49 -3.61 -5.05 3.72
CA LYS A 49 -3.42 -6.46 3.40
C LYS A 49 -2.53 -6.59 2.18
N ALA A 50 -1.77 -7.68 2.10
CA ALA A 50 -1.03 -8.07 0.91
C ALA A 50 -1.46 -9.47 0.48
N LYS A 51 -2.36 -9.55 -0.51
CA LYS A 51 -2.86 -10.80 -1.09
C LYS A 51 -1.89 -11.31 -2.14
N ALA A 52 -1.50 -12.59 -2.08
CA ALA A 52 -0.66 -13.21 -3.08
C ALA A 52 -1.45 -13.41 -4.39
N LEU A 53 -0.97 -12.81 -5.48
CA LEU A 53 -1.43 -13.10 -6.84
C LEU A 53 -0.62 -14.25 -7.45
N TYR A 54 0.67 -14.29 -7.11
CA TYR A 54 1.59 -15.35 -7.48
C TYR A 54 2.68 -15.49 -6.41
N TYR A 55 3.08 -16.72 -6.12
CA TYR A 55 4.25 -17.04 -5.32
C TYR A 55 4.91 -18.31 -5.86
N ASN A 56 6.24 -18.33 -5.92
CA ASN A 56 7.03 -19.50 -6.27
C ASN A 56 8.44 -19.39 -5.70
N ASP A 57 8.78 -20.28 -4.76
CA ASP A 57 10.13 -20.43 -4.18
C ASP A 57 10.87 -21.71 -4.65
N GLY A 58 10.31 -22.42 -5.64
CA GLY A 58 10.82 -23.69 -6.14
C GLY A 58 10.23 -24.92 -5.44
N THR A 59 9.63 -24.76 -4.27
CA THR A 59 8.97 -25.86 -3.51
C THR A 59 7.46 -25.67 -3.42
N THR A 60 7.02 -24.42 -3.32
CA THR A 60 5.62 -24.03 -3.15
C THR A 60 5.25 -23.10 -4.28
N ILE A 61 4.14 -23.39 -4.96
CA ILE A 61 3.58 -22.53 -6.00
C ILE A 61 2.15 -22.14 -5.60
N LEU A 62 1.88 -20.84 -5.52
CA LEU A 62 0.54 -20.30 -5.29
C LEU A 62 0.13 -19.44 -6.48
N ARG A 63 -1.13 -19.56 -6.92
CA ARG A 63 -1.69 -18.75 -8.01
C ARG A 63 -3.07 -18.25 -7.62
N ALA A 64 -3.40 -17.03 -8.05
CA ALA A 64 -4.76 -16.51 -7.90
C ALA A 64 -5.84 -17.41 -8.54
N SER A 65 -5.48 -18.17 -9.59
CA SER A 65 -6.36 -19.13 -10.26
C SER A 65 -6.75 -20.35 -9.39
N ASP A 66 -6.07 -20.58 -8.27
CA ASP A 66 -6.32 -21.74 -7.41
C ASP A 66 -7.61 -21.59 -6.60
N GLY A 67 -8.30 -20.45 -6.71
CA GLY A 67 -9.57 -20.16 -6.03
C GLY A 67 -9.43 -19.97 -4.52
N LYS A 68 -8.20 -19.88 -4.01
CA LYS A 68 -7.88 -19.66 -2.60
C LYS A 68 -7.09 -18.36 -2.44
N ASP A 69 -7.47 -17.61 -1.42
CA ASP A 69 -6.78 -16.38 -1.07
C ASP A 69 -5.67 -16.66 -0.04
N TYR A 70 -4.45 -16.32 -0.41
CA TYR A 70 -3.30 -16.33 0.49
C TYR A 70 -2.86 -14.90 0.77
N TYR A 71 -2.54 -14.60 2.02
CA TYR A 71 -2.11 -13.27 2.44
C TYR A 71 -0.73 -13.37 3.08
N LEU A 72 0.23 -12.56 2.61
CA LEU A 72 1.49 -12.39 3.32
C LEU A 72 1.24 -11.73 4.67
N PHE A 73 0.34 -10.76 4.69
CA PHE A 73 -0.14 -10.14 5.91
C PHE A 73 -1.53 -9.53 5.79
N LYS A 74 -2.14 -9.33 6.97
CA LYS A 74 -3.29 -8.46 7.21
C LYS A 74 -3.04 -7.78 8.55
N LYS A 75 -2.87 -6.46 8.55
CA LYS A 75 -2.65 -5.68 9.79
C LYS A 75 -3.58 -4.47 9.86
N PRO A 76 -4.00 -4.04 11.06
CA PRO A 76 -4.69 -2.78 11.22
C PRO A 76 -3.78 -1.60 10.85
N ILE A 77 -4.36 -0.56 10.26
CA ILE A 77 -3.73 0.74 10.05
C ILE A 77 -3.82 1.47 11.39
N ILE A 78 -2.70 1.56 12.11
CA ILE A 78 -2.62 2.32 13.35
C ILE A 78 -2.35 3.77 12.97
N ASN A 79 -3.41 4.59 12.94
CA ASN A 79 -3.26 6.04 12.77
C ASN A 79 -2.52 6.61 13.98
N LYS A 80 -1.42 7.36 13.75
CA LYS A 80 -0.58 7.94 14.81
C LYS A 80 -1.38 8.76 15.85
N ALA A 81 -2.53 9.34 15.46
CA ALA A 81 -3.38 10.13 16.32
C ALA A 81 -4.08 9.35 17.46
N THR A 82 -4.22 8.02 17.33
CA THR A 82 -4.94 7.20 18.33
C THR A 82 -3.99 6.43 19.26
N SER A 83 -2.68 6.62 19.10
CA SER A 83 -1.66 5.76 19.70
C SER A 83 -1.20 6.19 21.10
N GLU A 84 -1.89 7.15 21.74
CA GLU A 84 -1.53 7.65 23.09
C GLU A 84 -2.22 6.91 24.24
N THR A 85 -3.18 6.03 23.98
CA THR A 85 -3.88 5.28 25.03
C THR A 85 -4.13 3.84 24.62
N THR A 86 -3.13 2.97 24.75
CA THR A 86 -3.40 1.54 24.96
C THR A 86 -2.24 0.85 25.68
N ASN A 87 -2.51 0.55 26.94
CA ASN A 87 -1.81 -0.27 27.93
C ASN A 87 -0.76 -1.28 27.43
N HIS A 88 0.33 -1.35 28.21
CA HIS A 88 1.40 -2.36 28.22
C HIS A 88 1.01 -3.75 27.69
N LYS A 89 1.28 -3.99 26.41
CA LYS A 89 1.66 -5.30 25.87
C LYS A 89 2.84 -5.05 24.94
N ALA A 90 3.89 -5.88 25.05
CA ALA A 90 5.08 -5.78 24.20
C ALA A 90 4.66 -5.56 22.73
N PRO A 91 5.34 -4.67 21.98
CA PRO A 91 4.96 -4.40 20.60
C PRO A 91 4.92 -5.72 19.86
N LYS A 92 3.72 -6.17 19.45
CA LYS A 92 3.60 -7.25 18.47
C LYS A 92 4.50 -6.84 17.31
N LYS A 93 5.39 -7.72 16.86
CA LYS A 93 6.34 -7.43 15.78
C LYS A 93 5.55 -6.92 14.58
N ASN A 94 5.61 -5.61 14.35
CA ASN A 94 4.75 -4.93 13.42
C ASN A 94 5.39 -4.99 12.04
N ILE A 95 4.65 -5.46 11.04
CA ILE A 95 5.09 -5.40 9.64
C ILE A 95 5.32 -3.95 9.26
N GLY A 96 6.54 -3.65 8.81
CA GLY A 96 6.94 -2.33 8.32
C GLY A 96 6.56 -2.18 6.85
N LEU A 97 5.91 -1.08 6.51
CA LEU A 97 5.60 -0.70 5.13
C LEU A 97 6.08 0.73 4.95
N ASP A 98 7.01 0.94 4.01
CA ASP A 98 7.63 2.23 3.74
C ASP A 98 7.63 2.50 2.23
N LEU A 99 6.81 3.46 1.81
CA LEU A 99 6.68 3.85 0.40
C LEU A 99 7.80 4.84 0.06
N VAL A 100 8.99 4.30 -0.20
CA VAL A 100 10.20 5.09 -0.48
C VAL A 100 10.13 5.85 -1.80
N HIS A 101 9.31 5.39 -2.75
CA HIS A 101 9.01 6.06 -4.01
C HIS A 101 7.62 5.63 -4.49
N LYS A 102 6.98 6.38 -5.41
CA LYS A 102 5.64 6.03 -5.95
C LYS A 102 5.55 4.60 -6.50
N ASP A 103 6.67 4.07 -6.99
CA ASP A 103 6.79 2.74 -7.60
C ASP A 103 7.67 1.77 -6.79
N THR A 104 8.08 2.14 -5.57
CA THR A 104 8.96 1.32 -4.74
C THR A 104 8.50 1.29 -3.30
N LEU A 105 8.22 0.08 -2.81
CA LEU A 105 7.77 -0.18 -1.45
C LEU A 105 8.81 -1.06 -0.74
N LYS A 106 9.26 -0.63 0.43
CA LYS A 106 10.02 -1.49 1.34
C LYS A 106 9.08 -2.16 2.31
N VAL A 107 9.12 -3.50 2.35
CA VAL A 107 8.29 -4.32 3.23
C VAL A 107 9.18 -5.05 4.21
N THR A 108 8.95 -4.89 5.51
CA THR A 108 9.68 -5.61 6.56
C THR A 108 8.74 -6.58 7.26
N THR A 109 8.97 -7.87 7.05
CA THR A 109 8.31 -8.97 7.76
C THR A 109 9.26 -9.58 8.80
N TYR A 110 8.84 -10.62 9.52
CA TYR A 110 9.69 -11.28 10.51
C TYR A 110 9.62 -12.79 10.35
N ILE A 111 10.78 -13.44 10.21
CA ILE A 111 10.92 -14.89 10.21
C ILE A 111 11.68 -15.28 11.47
N MET A 112 11.12 -16.18 12.28
CA MET A 112 11.76 -16.67 13.52
C MET A 112 12.36 -15.52 14.34
N HIS A 113 11.56 -14.46 14.54
CA HIS A 113 11.93 -13.25 15.28
C HIS A 113 12.94 -12.29 14.62
N SER A 114 13.56 -12.66 13.51
CA SER A 114 14.49 -11.82 12.76
C SER A 114 13.75 -11.03 11.67
N PRO A 115 14.02 -9.71 11.52
CA PRO A 115 13.41 -8.93 10.46
C PRO A 115 13.93 -9.38 9.09
N LEU A 116 13.03 -9.47 8.12
CA LEU A 116 13.33 -9.65 6.70
C LEU A 116 12.77 -8.44 5.96
N THR A 117 13.65 -7.63 5.37
CA THR A 117 13.26 -6.47 4.57
C THR A 117 13.42 -6.77 3.08
N GLU A 118 12.36 -6.51 2.33
CA GLU A 118 12.27 -6.76 0.91
C GLU A 118 11.95 -5.47 0.17
N THR A 119 12.43 -5.37 -1.06
CA THR A 119 12.09 -4.27 -1.97
C THR A 119 11.09 -4.76 -2.98
N TRP A 120 9.95 -4.09 -3.08
CA TRP A 120 8.89 -4.40 -4.00
C TRP A 120 8.74 -3.27 -5.02
N VAL A 121 8.50 -3.61 -6.28
CA VAL A 121 8.30 -2.65 -7.37
C VAL A 121 6.88 -2.71 -7.85
N ARG A 122 6.27 -1.54 -8.07
CA ARG A 122 4.92 -1.46 -8.59
C ARG A 122 4.86 -2.05 -10.00
N THR A 123 3.84 -2.87 -10.25
CA THR A 123 3.53 -3.38 -11.59
C THR A 123 2.29 -2.71 -12.12
N LYS A 124 2.31 -2.34 -13.41
CA LYS A 124 1.14 -1.82 -14.13
C LYS A 124 0.11 -2.91 -14.38
#